data_AF-A0A7I7UD72-F1
#
_entry.id   AF-A0A7I7UD72-F1
#
_cell.length_a   1.000
_cell.length_b   1.000
_cell.length_c   1.000
_cell.angle_alpha   90.00
_cell.angle_beta   90.00
_cell.angle_gamma   90.00
#
_symmetry.space_group_name_H-M   'P 1'
#
loop_
_entity.id
_entity.type
_entity.pdbx_description
1 polymer ?
#
loop_
_entity_poly.entity_id
_entity_poly.type
_entity_poly.pdbx_seq_one_letter_code
_entity_poly.pdbx_strand_id
1 'polypeptide(L)'
;MPVGVNVSVEGGVATIDFVDRSQRGVGIGRLLRAAGDPGLVEKRTGGPRPVYRVPVRVAAKAGMIDRPTRPAAPQPPAAPSAAPSRGYDDGWPDMDWSRRAINEFAGAAMTPPLDVTGEPNKRAALDAIEAHRRANPGQ
;
A
#
# COMPACT_ATOMS: atom_id res chain seq x y z
N MET A 1 4.97 9.93 -8.60
CA MET A 1 3.99 10.33 -9.64
C MET A 1 4.14 9.35 -10.79
N PRO A 2 3.19 8.46 -11.11
CA PRO A 2 3.35 7.60 -12.28
C PRO A 2 3.09 8.42 -13.54
N VAL A 3 4.18 8.87 -14.14
CA VAL A 3 4.25 9.50 -15.46
C VAL A 3 3.71 8.50 -16.50
N GLY A 4 2.60 8.84 -17.17
CA GLY A 4 2.11 8.09 -18.34
C GLY A 4 0.61 7.73 -18.37
N VAL A 5 -0.19 8.13 -17.38
CA VAL A 5 -1.66 8.03 -17.43
C VAL A 5 -2.26 9.37 -17.03
N ASN A 6 -3.11 9.93 -17.88
CA ASN A 6 -3.85 11.15 -17.60
C ASN A 6 -5.31 10.80 -17.30
N VAL A 7 -5.85 11.31 -16.19
CA VAL A 7 -7.21 10.99 -15.75
C VAL A 7 -7.98 12.27 -15.50
N SER A 8 -9.12 12.42 -16.14
CA SER A 8 -9.98 13.59 -16.02
C SER A 8 -11.40 13.16 -15.63
N VAL A 9 -11.98 13.80 -14.62
CA VAL A 9 -13.32 13.47 -14.12
C VAL A 9 -14.31 14.55 -14.52
N GLU A 10 -15.37 14.16 -15.22
CA GLU A 10 -16.43 15.06 -15.68
C GLU A 10 -17.80 14.42 -15.43
N GLY A 11 -18.69 15.11 -14.72
CA GLY A 11 -20.09 14.68 -14.56
C GLY A 11 -20.30 13.29 -13.94
N GLY A 12 -19.37 12.81 -13.09
CA GLY A 12 -19.44 11.47 -12.50
C GLY A 12 -18.86 10.34 -13.37
N VAL A 13 -18.25 10.69 -14.50
CA VAL A 13 -17.52 9.79 -15.39
C VAL A 13 -16.05 10.17 -15.38
N ALA A 14 -15.18 9.19 -15.16
CA ALA A 14 -13.74 9.33 -15.27
C ALA A 14 -13.29 8.92 -16.68
N THR A 15 -12.54 9.80 -17.33
CA THR A 15 -11.91 9.59 -18.62
C THR A 15 -10.43 9.34 -18.41
N ILE A 16 -9.97 8.15 -18.77
CA ILE A 16 -8.57 7.71 -18.65
C ILE A 16 -7.94 7.74 -20.04
N ASP A 17 -6.87 8.53 -20.17
CA ASP A 17 -5.97 8.56 -21.32
C ASP A 17 -4.64 7.89 -20.94
N PHE A 18 -4.31 6.82 -21.66
CA PHE A 18 -3.04 6.12 -21.48
C PHE A 18 -2.00 6.76 -22.40
N VAL A 19 -1.26 7.72 -21.84
CA VAL A 19 -0.16 8.38 -22.55
C VAL A 19 0.96 7.37 -22.84
N ASP A 20 1.20 6.46 -21.92
CA ASP A 20 2.16 5.37 -22.02
C ASP A 20 1.48 4.03 -22.38
N ARG A 21 1.99 3.35 -23.41
CA ARG A 21 1.40 2.10 -23.92
C ARG A 21 1.67 0.90 -23.01
N SER A 22 2.74 0.93 -22.22
CA SER A 22 3.07 -0.14 -21.26
C SER A 22 2.09 -0.13 -20.08
N GLN A 23 1.62 1.05 -19.69
CA GLN A 23 0.60 1.20 -18.65
C GLN A 23 -0.82 0.87 -19.13
N ARG A 24 -1.07 0.86 -20.44
CA ARG A 24 -2.39 0.54 -21.00
C ARG A 24 -2.87 -0.86 -20.63
N GLY A 25 -2.01 -1.88 -20.75
CA GLY A 25 -2.40 -3.27 -20.44
C GLY A 25 -2.74 -3.45 -18.96
N VAL A 26 -1.87 -2.93 -18.09
CA VAL A 26 -2.06 -2.96 -16.63
C VAL A 26 -3.29 -2.15 -16.22
N GLY A 27 -3.48 -0.97 -16.80
CA GLY A 27 -4.58 -0.08 -16.49
C GLY A 27 -5.93 -0.62 -16.92
N ILE A 28 -6.04 -1.18 -18.13
CA ILE A 28 -7.27 -1.83 -18.59
C ILE A 28 -7.61 -3.04 -17.72
N GLY A 29 -6.61 -3.88 -17.38
CA GLY A 29 -6.82 -5.01 -16.47
C GLY A 29 -7.37 -4.59 -15.12
N ARG A 30 -6.88 -3.47 -14.56
CA ARG A 30 -7.41 -2.90 -13.31
C ARG A 30 -8.83 -2.38 -13.45
N LEU A 31 -9.14 -1.69 -14.56
CA LEU A 31 -10.49 -1.17 -14.82
C LEU A 31 -11.51 -2.32 -14.97
N LEU A 32 -11.18 -3.35 -15.75
CA LEU A 32 -12.04 -4.51 -15.93
C LEU A 32 -12.28 -5.26 -14.61
N ARG A 33 -11.21 -5.46 -13.82
CA ARG A 33 -11.32 -6.09 -12.50
C ARG A 33 -12.12 -5.25 -11.50
N ALA A 34 -12.01 -3.92 -11.56
CA ALA A 34 -12.73 -3.02 -10.66
C ALA A 34 -14.21 -2.90 -11.03
N ALA A 35 -14.50 -2.81 -12.34
CA ALA A 35 -15.85 -2.77 -12.89
C ALA A 35 -16.61 -4.07 -12.64
N GLY A 36 -15.95 -5.22 -12.79
CA GLY A 36 -16.58 -6.54 -12.73
C GLY A 36 -17.42 -6.86 -13.97
N ASP A 37 -17.90 -5.84 -14.68
CA ASP A 37 -18.62 -5.94 -15.94
C ASP A 37 -17.90 -5.12 -17.04
N PRO A 38 -17.59 -5.71 -18.21
CA PRO A 38 -16.90 -5.02 -19.29
C PRO A 38 -17.75 -3.91 -19.93
N GLY A 39 -19.08 -3.92 -19.79
CA GLY A 39 -19.99 -2.88 -20.29
C GLY A 39 -19.87 -1.55 -19.55
N LEU A 40 -19.27 -1.54 -18.35
CA LEU A 40 -18.97 -0.30 -17.61
C LEU A 40 -17.71 0.41 -18.09
N VAL A 41 -16.92 -0.21 -18.97
CA VAL A 41 -15.69 0.36 -19.53
C VAL A 41 -15.90 0.71 -21.00
N GLU A 42 -16.26 1.97 -21.25
CA GLU A 42 -16.51 2.45 -22.60
C GLU A 42 -15.21 2.93 -23.25
N LYS A 43 -14.77 2.24 -24.30
CA LYS A 43 -13.62 2.67 -25.10
C LYS A 43 -14.07 3.68 -26.16
N ARG A 44 -13.64 4.94 -26.01
CA ARG A 44 -13.82 5.99 -27.00
C ARG A 44 -12.60 6.06 -27.91
N THR A 45 -12.83 5.73 -29.19
CA THR A 45 -11.80 5.88 -30.24
C THR A 45 -12.26 7.01 -31.16
N GLY A 46 -11.95 8.25 -30.78
CA GLY A 46 -12.40 9.45 -31.52
C GLY A 46 -11.33 10.50 -31.76
N GLY A 47 -10.11 10.28 -31.25
CA GLY A 47 -8.96 11.18 -31.42
C GLY A 47 -7.69 10.39 -31.77
N PRO A 48 -6.51 11.03 -31.76
CA PRO A 48 -5.23 10.38 -32.10
C PRO A 48 -4.86 9.23 -31.16
N ARG A 49 -5.52 9.11 -30.00
CA ARG A 49 -5.33 8.04 -29.01
C ARG A 49 -6.68 7.54 -28.48
N PRO A 50 -6.83 6.22 -28.22
CA PRO A 50 -8.03 5.67 -27.62
C PRO A 50 -8.10 5.99 -26.12
N VAL A 51 -9.18 6.64 -25.70
CA VAL A 51 -9.46 6.97 -24.29
C VAL A 51 -10.54 6.04 -23.73
N TYR A 52 -10.52 5.82 -22.42
CA TYR A 52 -11.46 4.92 -21.75
C TYR A 52 -12.31 5.72 -20.77
N ARG A 53 -13.63 5.65 -20.92
CA ARG A 53 -14.58 6.25 -19.99
C ARG A 53 -15.11 5.17 -19.08
N VAL A 54 -15.05 5.44 -17.78
CA VAL A 54 -15.60 4.56 -16.75
C VAL A 54 -16.33 5.41 -15.72
N PRO A 55 -17.31 4.85 -15.00
CA PRO A 55 -17.90 5.54 -13.85
C PRO A 55 -16.81 5.92 -12.84
N VAL A 56 -16.92 7.09 -12.21
CA VAL A 56 -16.01 7.54 -11.14
C VAL A 56 -15.82 6.49 -10.06
N ARG A 57 -16.89 5.76 -9.71
CA ARG A 57 -16.87 4.65 -8.74
C ARG A 57 -15.90 3.54 -9.16
N VAL A 58 -15.87 3.21 -10.44
CA VAL A 58 -14.97 2.20 -11.03
C VAL A 58 -13.55 2.72 -11.09
N ALA A 59 -13.33 3.96 -11.54
CA ALA A 59 -12.00 4.57 -11.57
C ALA A 59 -11.40 4.68 -10.15
N ALA A 60 -12.20 5.03 -9.15
CA ALA A 60 -11.78 5.08 -7.75
C ALA A 60 -11.42 3.68 -7.24
N LYS A 61 -12.24 2.68 -7.53
CA LYS A 61 -12.00 1.28 -7.15
C LYS A 61 -10.79 0.67 -7.89
N ALA A 62 -10.48 1.16 -9.09
CA ALA A 62 -9.28 0.80 -9.87
C ALA A 62 -8.01 1.54 -9.41
N GLY A 63 -8.13 2.49 -8.47
CA GLY A 63 -7.03 3.34 -8.00
C GLY A 63 -6.52 4.33 -9.06
N MET A 64 -7.36 4.70 -10.04
CA MET A 64 -7.02 5.61 -11.14
C MET A 64 -7.36 7.08 -10.82
N ILE A 65 -8.28 7.30 -9.88
CA ILE A 65 -8.55 8.63 -9.33
C ILE A 65 -8.32 8.58 -7.83
N ASP A 66 -7.58 9.57 -7.32
CA ASP A 66 -7.52 9.84 -5.91
C ASP A 66 -8.87 10.46 -5.52
N ARG A 67 -9.79 9.62 -5.06
CA ARG A 67 -10.95 10.16 -4.35
C ARG A 67 -10.36 10.88 -3.13
N PRO A 68 -10.77 12.11 -2.78
CA PRO A 68 -10.44 12.66 -1.47
C PRO A 68 -11.12 11.75 -0.45
N THR A 69 -10.34 10.77 0.01
CA THR A 69 -10.78 9.88 1.06
C THR A 69 -10.81 10.74 2.31
N ARG A 70 -11.99 10.76 2.94
CA ARG A 70 -12.16 10.87 4.40
C ARG A 70 -10.84 10.53 5.13
N PRO A 71 -10.39 11.35 6.09
CA PRO A 71 -9.01 11.34 6.58
C PRO A 71 -8.54 9.92 6.80
N ALA A 72 -7.44 9.60 6.11
CA ALA A 72 -6.78 8.33 6.12
C ALA A 72 -6.62 7.84 7.57
N ALA A 73 -7.24 6.71 7.90
CA ALA A 73 -6.53 5.79 8.76
C ALA A 73 -5.24 5.43 7.99
N PRO A 74 -4.05 5.60 8.58
CA PRO A 74 -2.80 5.45 7.86
C PRO A 74 -2.72 4.05 7.27
N GLN A 75 -2.85 3.94 5.95
CA GLN A 75 -2.43 2.75 5.23
C GLN A 75 -0.91 2.87 5.07
N PRO A 76 -0.12 2.03 5.75
CA PRO A 76 1.33 1.99 5.57
C PRO A 76 1.65 1.58 4.12
N PRO A 77 2.77 2.04 3.55
CA PRO A 77 3.11 1.74 2.16
C PRO A 77 3.20 0.23 1.95
N ALA A 78 2.65 -0.24 0.81
CA ALA A 78 2.71 -1.63 0.40
C ALA A 78 4.17 -2.10 0.33
N ALA A 79 4.62 -2.82 1.36
CA ALA A 79 5.85 -3.59 1.32
C ALA A 79 5.64 -4.79 0.38
N PRO A 80 6.67 -5.21 -0.39
CA PRO A 80 6.59 -6.43 -1.19
C PRO A 80 6.33 -7.61 -0.26
N SER A 81 5.51 -8.56 -0.72
CA SER A 81 5.10 -9.77 -0.01
C SER A 81 6.23 -10.39 0.81
N ALA A 82 6.22 -10.13 2.12
CA ALA A 82 6.87 -11.00 3.09
C ALA A 82 5.81 -12.02 3.53
N ALA A 83 6.22 -13.28 3.68
CA ALA A 83 5.43 -14.37 4.25
C ALA A 83 4.66 -13.91 5.51
N PRO A 84 3.55 -14.55 5.91
CA PRO A 84 2.84 -14.20 7.13
C PRO A 84 3.78 -14.35 8.32
N SER A 85 4.44 -13.24 8.70
CA SER A 85 5.29 -13.20 9.88
C SER A 85 4.36 -13.27 11.08
N ARG A 86 4.75 -14.04 12.09
CA ARG A 86 4.12 -13.98 13.41
C ARG A 86 3.90 -12.54 13.83
N GLY A 87 2.67 -12.28 14.28
CA GLY A 87 2.24 -10.95 14.68
C GLY A 87 2.72 -10.62 16.07
N TYR A 88 2.49 -9.37 16.48
CA TYR A 88 2.74 -8.91 17.85
C TYR A 88 2.06 -9.78 18.94
N ASP A 89 0.98 -10.48 18.58
CA ASP A 89 0.20 -11.35 19.47
C ASP A 89 0.92 -12.66 19.84
N ASP A 90 1.99 -13.04 19.14
CA ASP A 90 2.71 -14.32 19.32
C ASP A 90 3.78 -14.29 20.43
N GLY A 91 3.89 -13.21 21.21
CA GLY A 91 4.80 -13.11 22.37
C GLY A 91 6.06 -12.28 22.12
N TRP A 92 7.23 -12.80 22.48
CA TRP A 92 8.50 -12.07 22.32
C TRP A 92 8.99 -12.08 20.86
N PRO A 93 9.56 -10.97 20.37
CA PRO A 93 10.01 -10.86 18.99
C PRO A 93 11.20 -11.78 18.70
N ASP A 94 11.15 -12.46 17.56
CA ASP A 94 12.23 -13.33 17.07
C ASP A 94 12.57 -13.06 15.57
N MET A 95 13.50 -13.82 14.99
CA MET A 95 13.94 -13.62 13.60
C MET A 95 12.84 -13.81 12.55
N ASP A 96 11.78 -14.58 12.86
CA ASP A 96 10.63 -14.81 12.01
C ASP A 96 9.68 -13.60 11.95
N TRP A 97 9.68 -12.76 12.99
CA TRP A 97 8.86 -11.56 13.04
C TRP A 97 9.23 -10.54 11.97
N SER A 98 8.22 -9.86 11.44
CA SER A 98 8.46 -8.75 10.51
C SER A 98 9.24 -7.63 11.19
N ARG A 99 10.16 -6.97 10.47
CA ARG A 99 10.94 -5.82 10.99
C ARG A 99 10.04 -4.75 11.61
N ARG A 100 8.88 -4.53 10.99
CA ARG A 100 7.86 -3.60 11.48
C ARG A 100 7.26 -4.03 12.82
N ALA A 101 6.93 -5.32 12.99
CA ALA A 101 6.39 -5.85 14.25
C ALA A 101 7.41 -5.74 15.38
N ILE A 102 8.70 -5.95 15.08
CA ILE A 102 9.80 -5.78 16.05
C ILE A 102 9.93 -4.32 16.51
N ASN A 103 9.81 -3.35 15.59
CA ASN A 103 9.83 -1.92 15.94
C ASN A 103 8.62 -1.54 16.79
N GLU A 104 7.44 -2.06 16.43
CA GLU A 104 6.22 -1.81 17.19
C GLU A 104 6.33 -2.42 18.60
N PHE A 105 6.86 -3.63 18.74
CA PHE A 105 7.09 -4.25 20.04
C PHE A 105 8.02 -3.43 20.93
N ALA A 106 9.14 -2.98 20.38
CA ALA A 106 10.10 -2.15 21.11
C ALA A 106 9.47 -0.85 21.64
N GLY A 107 8.53 -0.25 20.89
CA GLY A 107 7.86 1.00 21.29
C GLY A 107 6.59 0.81 22.12
N ALA A 108 5.86 -0.30 21.96
CA ALA A 108 4.52 -0.50 22.53
C ALA A 108 4.49 -1.53 23.67
N ALA A 109 5.28 -2.61 23.60
CA ALA A 109 5.34 -3.63 24.65
C ALA A 109 6.37 -3.30 25.73
N MET A 110 7.50 -2.69 25.35
CA MET A 110 8.59 -2.45 26.28
C MET A 110 8.35 -1.22 27.14
N THR A 111 8.72 -1.32 28.43
CA THR A 111 8.80 -0.17 29.33
C THR A 111 10.19 -0.13 29.98
N PRO A 112 10.98 0.94 29.77
CA PRO A 112 10.70 2.10 28.92
C PRO A 112 10.67 1.78 27.41
N PRO A 113 9.94 2.56 26.60
CA PRO A 113 9.86 2.33 25.15
C PRO A 113 11.22 2.54 24.49
N LEU A 114 11.58 1.63 23.58
CA LEU A 114 12.84 1.63 22.85
C LEU A 114 12.59 1.89 21.36
N ASP A 115 13.26 2.91 20.81
CA ASP A 115 13.25 3.12 19.36
C ASP A 115 14.38 2.31 18.70
N VAL A 116 14.00 1.28 17.95
CA VAL A 116 14.94 0.44 17.17
C VAL A 116 14.79 0.69 15.66
N THR A 117 14.17 1.81 15.27
CA THR A 117 13.92 2.13 13.86
C THR A 117 15.20 2.52 13.12
N GLY A 118 16.17 3.08 13.85
CA GLY A 118 17.51 3.40 13.35
C GLY A 118 18.44 2.20 13.13
N GLU A 119 18.06 1.02 13.62
CA GLU A 119 18.92 -0.16 13.53
C GLU A 119 19.02 -0.69 12.09
N PRO A 120 20.24 -1.00 11.61
CA PRO A 120 20.54 -1.24 10.19
C PRO A 120 19.88 -2.51 9.64
N ASN A 121 19.56 -3.48 10.51
CA ASN A 121 18.92 -4.73 10.12
C ASN A 121 18.09 -5.31 11.26
N LYS A 122 17.31 -6.36 10.95
CA LYS A 122 16.40 -7.02 11.90
C LYS A 122 17.14 -7.59 13.12
N ARG A 123 18.34 -8.15 12.90
CA ARG A 123 19.13 -8.80 13.95
C ARG A 123 19.67 -7.79 14.95
N ALA A 124 20.11 -6.63 14.47
CA ALA A 124 20.58 -5.53 15.33
C ALA A 124 19.46 -5.00 16.25
N ALA A 125 18.22 -4.89 15.74
CA ALA A 125 17.10 -4.51 16.59
C ALA A 125 16.67 -5.57 17.60
N LEU A 126 16.69 -6.85 17.23
CA LEU A 126 16.44 -7.93 18.20
C LEU A 126 17.50 -7.93 19.30
N ASP A 127 18.77 -7.70 18.94
CA ASP A 127 19.87 -7.57 19.89
C ASP A 127 19.66 -6.38 20.83
N ALA A 128 19.26 -5.21 20.31
CA ALA A 128 18.93 -4.04 21.11
C ALA A 128 17.77 -4.29 22.09
N ILE A 129 16.72 -4.99 21.64
CA ILE A 129 15.58 -5.40 22.47
C ILE A 129 16.05 -6.37 23.59
N GLU A 130 16.88 -7.36 23.26
CA GLU A 130 17.39 -8.30 24.26
C GLU A 130 18.33 -7.62 25.27
N ALA A 131 19.20 -6.72 24.81
CA ALA A 131 20.06 -5.90 25.66
C ALA A 131 19.24 -5.04 26.62
N HIS A 132 18.15 -4.46 26.14
CA HIS A 132 17.22 -3.68 26.95
C HIS A 132 16.54 -4.53 28.03
N ARG A 133 16.12 -5.76 27.70
CA ARG A 133 15.58 -6.72 28.68
C ARG A 133 16.59 -7.05 29.77
N ARG A 134 17.84 -7.31 29.39
CA ARG A 134 18.91 -7.62 30.35
C ARG A 134 19.19 -6.45 31.29
N ALA A 135 19.10 -5.23 30.78
CA ALA A 135 19.25 -4.01 31.58
C ALA A 135 18.06 -3.77 32.52
N ASN A 136 16.87 -4.29 32.19
CA ASN A 136 15.64 -4.13 32.96
C ASN A 136 15.05 -5.51 33.33
N PRO A 137 15.62 -6.22 34.32
CA PRO A 137 15.16 -7.54 34.73
C PRO A 137 13.81 -7.44 35.48
N GLY A 138 12.72 -7.31 34.72
CA GLY A 138 11.35 -7.22 35.23
C GLY A 138 10.28 -7.12 34.14
N GLN A 139 10.67 -7.33 32.87
CA GLN A 139 9.85 -7.38 31.66
C GLN A 139 9.76 -8.83 31.17
#